data_AF-A0A3D3V1I0-F1
#
_entry.id   AF-A0A3D3V1I0-F1
#
_cell.length_a   1.000
_cell.length_b   1.000
_cell.length_c   1.000
_cell.angle_alpha   90.00
_cell.angle_beta   90.00
_cell.angle_gamma   90.00
#
_symmetry.space_group_name_H-M   'P 1'
#
loop_
_entity.id
_entity.type
_entity.pdbx_description
1 polymer ?
#
loop_
_entity_poly.entity_id
_entity_poly.type
_entity_poly.pdbx_seq_one_letter_code
_entity_poly.pdbx_strand_id
1 'polypeptide(L)'
;MWFFGLFSRKKKREKSRDTAYKRLEAILERRRPVSVTEIVPKAEFEENSEKIKEKIITWVSDTFKVSPERVKVEFEEHNGYIVIITNVTFE
;
A
#
# COMPACT_ATOMS: atom_id res chain seq x y z
N MET A 1 -26.18 -48.63 -18.59
CA MET A 1 -26.16 -47.47 -17.67
C MET A 1 -24.70 -47.09 -17.42
N TRP A 2 -24.39 -45.78 -17.47
CA TRP A 2 -23.20 -45.12 -16.90
C TRP A 2 -21.84 -45.21 -17.62
N PHE A 3 -21.60 -44.30 -18.58
CA PHE A 3 -20.26 -43.90 -19.03
C PHE A 3 -20.15 -42.37 -19.29
N PHE A 4 -20.58 -41.54 -18.32
CA PHE A 4 -20.45 -40.07 -18.41
C PHE A 4 -19.74 -39.45 -17.18
N GLY A 5 -18.69 -40.10 -16.67
CA GLY A 5 -17.99 -39.67 -15.45
C GLY A 5 -16.70 -38.86 -15.61
N LEU A 6 -16.14 -38.71 -16.83
CA LEU A 6 -14.72 -38.33 -16.99
C LEU A 6 -14.44 -36.87 -17.39
N PHE A 7 -15.44 -36.04 -17.68
CA PHE A 7 -15.22 -34.66 -18.18
C PHE A 7 -15.24 -33.54 -17.11
N SER A 8 -15.54 -33.84 -15.84
CA SER A 8 -15.69 -32.81 -14.80
C SER A 8 -14.38 -32.38 -14.12
N ARG A 9 -13.27 -33.12 -14.29
CA ARG A 9 -11.99 -32.83 -13.61
C ARG A 9 -11.17 -31.69 -14.22
N LYS A 10 -11.34 -31.38 -15.52
CA LYS A 10 -10.58 -30.29 -16.16
C LYS A 10 -11.05 -28.89 -15.74
N LYS A 11 -12.35 -28.69 -15.53
CA LYS A 11 -12.92 -27.38 -15.11
C LYS A 11 -12.46 -26.90 -13.73
N LYS A 12 -12.09 -27.81 -12.81
CA LYS A 12 -11.56 -27.43 -11.48
C LYS A 12 -10.13 -26.88 -11.55
N ARG A 13 -9.31 -27.36 -12.49
CA ARG A 13 -7.90 -26.93 -12.64
C ARG A 13 -7.78 -25.52 -13.20
N GLU A 14 -8.63 -25.15 -14.15
CA GLU A 14 -8.73 -23.78 -14.67
C GLU A 14 -9.11 -22.79 -13.56
N LYS A 15 -10.16 -23.08 -12.80
CA LYS A 15 -10.57 -22.24 -11.66
C LYS A 15 -9.46 -22.05 -10.62
N SER A 16 -8.68 -23.10 -10.32
CA SER A 16 -7.56 -22.97 -9.37
C SER A 16 -6.45 -22.05 -9.88
N ARG A 17 -6.21 -22.03 -11.19
CA ARG A 17 -5.16 -21.21 -11.80
C ARG A 17 -5.54 -19.73 -11.76
N ASP A 18 -6.79 -19.40 -12.08
CA ASP A 18 -7.29 -18.03 -12.01
C ASP A 18 -7.29 -17.49 -10.58
N THR A 19 -7.66 -18.32 -9.60
CA THR A 19 -7.59 -17.91 -8.19
C THR A 19 -6.17 -17.69 -7.69
N ALA A 20 -5.20 -18.46 -8.18
CA ALA A 20 -3.80 -18.28 -7.83
C ALA A 20 -3.22 -17.01 -8.48
N TYR A 21 -3.59 -16.74 -9.73
CA TYR A 21 -3.25 -15.50 -10.43
C TYR A 21 -3.79 -14.27 -9.69
N LYS A 22 -5.08 -14.25 -9.33
CA LYS A 22 -5.66 -13.13 -8.57
C LYS A 22 -4.98 -12.89 -7.21
N ARG A 23 -4.54 -13.96 -6.54
CA ARG A 23 -3.79 -13.84 -5.28
C ARG A 23 -2.38 -13.28 -5.50
N LEU A 24 -1.70 -13.72 -6.56
CA LEU A 24 -0.39 -13.19 -6.93
C LEU A 24 -0.48 -11.72 -7.35
N GLU A 25 -1.49 -11.36 -8.15
CA GLU A 25 -1.76 -9.99 -8.58
C GLU A 25 -2.02 -9.08 -7.39
N ALA A 26 -2.83 -9.50 -6.42
CA ALA A 26 -3.06 -8.77 -5.17
C ALA A 26 -1.78 -8.62 -4.31
N ILE A 27 -0.85 -9.58 -4.36
CA ILE A 27 0.45 -9.49 -3.67
C ILE A 27 1.39 -8.52 -4.40
N LEU A 28 1.35 -8.49 -5.73
CA LEU A 28 2.18 -7.63 -6.57
C LEU A 28 1.69 -6.17 -6.53
N GLU A 29 0.38 -5.93 -6.52
CA GLU A 29 -0.21 -4.59 -6.34
C GLU A 29 0.19 -3.93 -5.02
N ARG A 30 0.43 -4.73 -3.97
CA ARG A 30 0.93 -4.23 -2.67
C ARG A 30 2.39 -3.79 -2.70
N ARG A 31 3.18 -4.21 -3.70
CA ARG A 31 4.60 -3.87 -3.83
C ARG A 31 4.83 -2.71 -4.79
N ARG A 32 4.01 -1.66 -4.73
CA ARG A 32 4.38 -0.40 -5.40
C ARG A 32 5.68 0.11 -4.75
N PRO A 33 6.71 0.44 -5.54
CA PRO A 33 7.92 1.04 -5.00
C PRO A 33 7.53 2.40 -4.40
N VAL A 34 7.56 2.49 -3.07
CA VAL A 34 7.40 3.76 -2.37
C VAL A 34 8.70 4.51 -2.61
N SER A 35 8.66 5.54 -3.46
CA SER A 35 9.82 6.38 -3.73
C SER A 35 10.19 7.11 -2.43
N VAL A 36 11.40 6.87 -1.93
CA VAL A 36 11.95 7.61 -0.79
C VAL A 36 12.28 9.02 -1.28
N THR A 37 11.46 9.99 -0.87
CA THR A 37 11.58 11.38 -1.33
C THR A 37 12.54 12.20 -0.47
N GLU A 38 12.73 11.83 0.80
CA GLU A 38 13.52 12.59 1.77
C GLU A 38 14.03 11.68 2.92
N ILE A 39 15.22 11.96 3.46
CA ILE A 39 15.81 11.23 4.59
C ILE A 39 16.05 12.22 5.74
N VAL A 40 15.36 12.02 6.87
CA VAL A 40 15.45 12.88 8.07
C VAL A 40 16.16 12.14 9.21
N PRO A 41 17.12 12.76 9.91
CA PRO A 41 17.78 12.16 11.08
C PRO A 41 16.82 11.90 12.26
N LYS A 42 17.02 10.77 12.96
CA LYS A 42 16.13 10.32 14.07
C LYS A 42 15.98 11.34 15.21
N ALA A 43 17.07 11.98 15.63
CA ALA A 43 17.05 12.94 16.74
C ALA A 43 16.21 14.19 16.42
N GLU A 44 16.27 14.68 15.18
CA GLU A 44 15.47 15.81 14.71
C GLU A 44 14.00 15.43 14.51
N PHE A 45 13.74 14.16 14.18
CA PHE A 45 12.40 13.62 14.02
C PHE A 45 11.64 13.50 15.34
N GLU A 46 12.24 12.94 16.40
CA GLU A 46 11.52 12.74 17.68
C GLU A 46 11.02 14.05 18.29
N GLU A 47 11.83 15.12 18.22
CA GLU A 47 11.49 16.43 18.78
C GLU A 47 10.49 17.22 17.91
N ASN A 48 10.39 16.90 16.61
CA ASN A 48 9.58 17.66 15.65
C ASN A 48 8.51 16.82 14.93
N SER A 49 8.26 15.57 15.34
CA SER A 49 7.42 14.60 14.64
C SER A 49 6.03 15.15 14.30
N GLU A 50 5.39 15.86 15.23
CA GLU A 50 4.09 16.51 15.01
C GLU A 50 4.16 17.63 13.96
N LYS A 51 5.18 18.50 14.05
CA LYS A 51 5.40 19.58 13.07
C LYS A 51 5.71 19.04 11.68
N ILE A 52 6.47 17.95 11.59
CA ILE A 52 6.77 17.25 10.34
C ILE A 52 5.47 16.69 9.76
N LYS A 53 4.63 16.07 10.60
CA LYS A 53 3.33 15.54 10.20
C LYS A 53 2.44 16.63 9.61
N GLU A 54 2.30 17.76 10.29
CA GLU A 54 1.50 18.90 9.81
C GLU A 54 2.02 19.46 8.49
N LYS A 55 3.35 19.62 8.34
CA LYS A 55 3.97 20.08 7.09
C LYS A 55 3.67 19.13 5.93
N ILE A 56 3.79 17.82 6.15
CA ILE A 56 3.51 16.82 5.12
C ILE A 56 2.02 16.85 4.75
N ILE A 57 1.13 16.88 5.74
CA ILE A 57 -0.32 16.97 5.50
C ILE A 57 -0.65 18.19 4.64
N THR A 58 -0.13 19.37 5.03
CA THR A 58 -0.38 20.64 4.34
C THR A 58 0.16 20.60 2.90
N TRP A 59 1.41 20.17 2.73
CA TRP A 59 2.02 20.10 1.40
C TRP A 59 1.27 19.13 0.49
N VAL A 60 0.89 17.95 0.99
CA VAL A 60 0.15 16.95 0.20
C VAL A 60 -1.27 17.43 -0.09
N SER A 61 -1.99 18.01 0.87
CA SER A 61 -3.33 18.54 0.65
C SER A 61 -3.33 19.62 -0.42
N ASP A 62 -2.34 20.53 -0.38
CA ASP A 62 -2.20 21.62 -1.34
C ASP A 62 -1.81 21.13 -2.73
N THR A 63 -0.96 20.10 -2.80
CA THR A 63 -0.49 19.50 -4.05
C THR A 63 -1.60 18.74 -4.76
N PHE A 64 -2.37 17.93 -4.02
CA PHE A 64 -3.41 17.08 -4.58
C PHE A 64 -4.82 17.70 -4.54
N LYS A 65 -4.95 18.92 -3.99
CA LYS A 65 -6.23 19.66 -3.86
C LYS A 65 -7.30 18.85 -3.13
N VAL A 66 -6.91 18.20 -2.04
CA VAL A 66 -7.81 17.44 -1.16
C VAL A 66 -7.87 18.10 0.22
N SER A 67 -8.91 17.80 1.02
CA SER A 67 -8.95 18.27 2.40
C SER A 67 -7.83 17.63 3.24
N PRO A 68 -7.26 18.33 4.24
CA PRO A 68 -6.24 17.79 5.13
C PRO A 68 -6.66 16.48 5.82
N GLU A 69 -7.95 16.34 6.14
CA GLU A 69 -8.54 15.14 6.76
C GLU A 69 -8.44 13.88 5.87
N ARG A 70 -8.31 14.06 4.56
CA ARG A 70 -8.15 12.97 3.58
C ARG A 70 -6.69 12.55 3.38
N VAL A 71 -5.75 13.20 4.08
CA VAL A 71 -4.33 12.89 4.08
C VAL A 71 -3.97 12.22 5.40
N LYS A 72 -3.58 10.94 5.35
CA LYS A 72 -3.09 10.20 6.50
C LYS A 72 -1.58 10.05 6.42
N VAL A 73 -0.88 10.47 7.47
CA VAL A 73 0.57 10.33 7.61
C VAL A 73 0.87 9.41 8.79
N GLU A 74 1.59 8.34 8.53
CA GLU A 74 2.04 7.33 9.49
C GLU A 74 3.55 7.21 9.47
N PHE A 75 4.12 6.86 10.63
CA PHE A 75 5.56 6.74 10.83
C PHE A 75 5.87 5.31 11.27
N GLU A 76 6.75 4.64 10.53
CA GLU A 76 7.24 3.31 10.91
C GLU A 76 8.76 3.34 11.08
N GLU A 77 9.25 2.90 12.24
CA GLU A 77 10.68 2.75 12.48
C GLU A 77 11.16 1.37 12.02
N HIS A 78 12.16 1.35 11.15
CA HIS A 78 12.77 0.13 10.61
C HIS A 78 14.29 0.22 10.71
N ASN A 79 14.93 -0.67 11.49
CA ASN A 79 16.38 -0.90 11.53
C ASN A 79 17.27 0.33 11.22
N GLY A 80 17.08 1.44 11.95
CA GLY A 80 17.91 2.65 11.85
C GLY A 80 17.40 3.76 10.92
N TYR A 81 16.24 3.62 10.31
CA TYR A 81 15.57 4.68 9.54
C TYR A 81 14.06 4.73 9.84
N ILE A 82 13.45 5.85 9.48
CA ILE A 82 12.01 6.08 9.64
C ILE A 82 11.38 6.13 8.25
N VAL A 83 10.35 5.33 8.06
CA VAL A 83 9.51 5.35 6.85
C VAL A 83 8.31 6.22 7.14
N ILE A 84 8.13 7.27 6.33
CA ILE A 84 6.94 8.11 6.39
C ILE A 84 5.99 7.64 5.29
N ILE A 85 4.85 7.09 5.70
CA ILE A 85 3.82 6.59 4.80
C ILE A 85 2.73 7.65 4.70
N THR A 86 2.53 8.20 3.51
CA THR A 86 1.47 9.19 3.26
C THR A 86 0.41 8.63 2.32
N ASN A 87 -0.82 8.52 2.81
CA ASN A 87 -1.97 8.04 2.07
C ASN A 87 -2.93 9.20 1.78
N VAL A 88 -3.37 9.31 0.52
CA VAL A 88 -4.26 10.37 0.04
C VAL A 88 -5.54 9.76 -0.51
N THR A 89 -6.69 10.24 -0.05
CA THR A 89 -8.02 9.78 -0.50
C THR A 89 -8.65 10.84 -1.41
N PHE A 90 -9.03 10.45 -2.63
CA PHE A 90 -9.55 11.38 -3.65
C PHE A 90 -11.09 11.45 -3.73
N GLU A 91 -11.82 10.48 -3.15
CA GLU A 91 -13.29 10.43 -3.11
C GLU A 91 -13.86 11.46 -2.12
#